data_AF-A0A5K1K3E8-F1
#
_entry.id   AF-A0A5K1K3E8-F1
#
_cell.length_a   1.000
_cell.length_b   1.000
_cell.length_c   1.000
_cell.angle_alpha   90.00
_cell.angle_beta   90.00
_cell.angle_gamma   90.00
#
_symmetry.space_group_name_H-M   'P 1'
#
loop_
_entity.id
_entity.type
_entity.pdbx_description
1 polymer ?
#
loop_
_entity_poly.entity_id
_entity_poly.type
_entity_poly.pdbx_seq_one_letter_code
_entity_poly.pdbx_strand_id
1 'polypeptide(L)'
;MQLETGRSKQGVLGAFQTIIKEEGFGRLYRGLVPPLLMEAPKRATKFAANDFWGKQFLAFSGQKKMNQSLAVATGCAAGATESFVVVPFELVKIKLQDKA
;
A
#
# COMPACT_ATOMS: atom_id res chain seq x y z
N MET A 1 -8.35 -25.52 2.85
CA MET A 1 -6.90 -25.80 2.86
C MET A 1 -6.45 -25.70 4.29
N GLN A 2 -6.23 -26.86 4.93
CA GLN A 2 -5.74 -26.91 6.30
C GLN A 2 -4.31 -26.39 6.29
N LEU A 3 -4.05 -25.32 7.04
CA LEU A 3 -2.68 -24.91 7.35
C LEU A 3 -2.10 -26.04 8.20
N GLU A 4 -1.35 -26.93 7.56
CA GLU A 4 -0.41 -27.77 8.29
C GLU A 4 0.54 -26.81 8.98
N THR A 5 0.33 -26.61 10.28
CA THR A 5 1.32 -26.07 11.22
C THR A 5 2.43 -27.11 11.37
N GLY A 6 3.02 -27.51 10.25
CA GLY A 6 4.21 -28.31 10.15
C GLY A 6 5.37 -27.39 10.40
N ARG A 7 6.09 -27.63 11.48
CA ARG A 7 7.33 -27.00 11.88
C ARG A 7 8.37 -27.14 10.76
N SER A 8 8.28 -26.34 9.71
CA SER A 8 9.17 -26.40 8.57
C SER A 8 10.53 -25.88 9.01
N LYS A 9 11.51 -26.80 9.09
CA LYS A 9 12.93 -26.48 9.25
C LYS A 9 13.56 -25.93 7.95
N GLN A 10 12.77 -25.45 7.01
CA GLN A 10 13.27 -24.87 5.76
C GLN A 10 13.25 -23.35 5.89
N GLY A 11 14.42 -22.72 5.74
CA GLY A 11 14.51 -21.27 5.64
C GLY A 11 13.78 -20.73 4.40
N VAL A 12 13.68 -19.41 4.26
CA VAL A 12 13.00 -18.75 3.13
C VAL A 12 13.43 -19.32 1.77
N LEU A 13 14.72 -19.63 1.60
CA LEU A 13 15.28 -20.26 0.40
C LEU A 13 14.75 -21.68 0.15
N GLY A 14 14.60 -22.49 1.21
CA GLY A 14 14.06 -23.84 1.09
C GLY A 14 12.58 -23.82 0.71
N ALA A 15 11.80 -22.91 1.30
CA ALA A 15 10.40 -22.71 0.91
C ALA A 15 10.27 -22.27 -0.56
N PHE A 16 11.09 -21.32 -1.01
CA PHE A 16 11.13 -20.90 -2.42
C PHE A 16 11.45 -22.06 -3.38
N GLN A 17 12.46 -22.88 -3.05
CA GLN A 17 12.84 -24.04 -3.87
C GLN A 17 11.73 -25.09 -3.92
N THR A 18 11.06 -25.36 -2.80
CA THR A 18 9.93 -26.29 -2.72
C THR A 18 8.77 -25.81 -3.59
N ILE A 19 8.39 -24.53 -3.49
CA ILE A 19 7.32 -23.94 -4.33
C ILE A 19 7.69 -23.98 -5.82
N ILE A 20 8.92 -23.68 -6.21
CA ILE A 20 9.28 -23.75 -7.64
C ILE A 20 9.22 -25.19 -8.17
N LYS A 21 9.66 -26.17 -7.36
CA LYS A 21 9.71 -27.60 -7.76
C LYS A 21 8.34 -28.26 -7.81
N GLU A 22 7.49 -28.04 -6.80
CA GLU A 22 6.19 -28.71 -6.69
C GLU A 22 5.10 -27.95 -7.45
N GLU A 23 5.26 -26.64 -7.53
CA GLU A 23 4.16 -25.74 -7.75
C GLU A 23 4.34 -24.87 -9.02
N GLY A 24 5.58 -24.79 -9.51
CA GLY A 24 6.00 -24.10 -10.72
C GLY A 24 6.30 -22.60 -10.48
N PHE A 25 7.19 -22.03 -11.30
CA PHE A 25 7.61 -20.63 -11.16
C PHE A 25 6.45 -19.62 -11.20
N GLY A 26 5.42 -19.89 -12.01
CA GLY A 26 4.25 -19.01 -12.15
C GLY A 26 3.40 -18.88 -10.88
N ARG A 27 3.45 -19.85 -9.95
CA ARG A 27 2.70 -19.77 -8.69
C ARG A 27 3.23 -18.68 -7.75
N LEU A 28 4.51 -18.32 -7.84
CA LEU A 28 5.09 -17.21 -7.06
C LEU A 28 4.43 -15.86 -7.36
N TYR A 29 3.82 -15.70 -8.54
CA TYR A 29 3.17 -14.46 -8.97
C TYR A 29 1.65 -14.51 -8.85
N ARG A 30 1.07 -15.67 -8.48
CA ARG A 30 -0.37 -15.84 -8.29
C ARG A 30 -0.81 -14.99 -7.09
N GLY A 31 -1.61 -13.96 -7.35
CA GLY A 31 -2.07 -13.01 -6.33
C GLY A 31 -1.26 -11.70 -6.24
N LEU A 32 -0.20 -11.53 -7.04
CA LEU A 32 0.57 -10.27 -7.11
C LEU A 32 -0.11 -9.20 -7.99
N VAL A 33 -0.93 -9.62 -8.95
CA VAL A 33 -1.58 -8.72 -9.92
C VAL A 33 -2.50 -7.68 -9.26
N PRO A 34 -3.42 -8.03 -8.33
CA PRO A 34 -4.29 -7.02 -7.72
C PRO A 34 -3.53 -5.96 -6.90
N PRO A 35 -2.56 -6.31 -6.03
CA PRO A 35 -1.71 -5.33 -5.36
C PRO A 35 -0.96 -4.40 -6.33
N LEU A 36 -0.41 -4.93 -7.42
CA LEU A 36 0.32 -4.11 -8.41
C LEU A 36 -0.60 -3.09 -9.09
N LEU A 37 -1.82 -3.48 -9.45
CA LEU A 37 -2.79 -2.59 -10.05
C LEU A 37 -3.31 -1.52 -9.07
N MET A 38 -3.38 -1.83 -7.77
CA MET A 38 -3.81 -0.87 -6.74
C MET A 38 -2.74 0.14 -6.33
N GLU A 39 -1.47 -0.15 -6.61
CA GLU A 39 -0.36 0.74 -6.24
C GLU A 39 -0.42 2.09 -6.98
N ALA A 40 -0.77 2.08 -8.27
CA ALA A 40 -0.85 3.30 -9.07
C ALA A 40 -1.99 4.24 -8.63
N PRO A 41 -3.25 3.79 -8.47
CA PRO A 41 -4.32 4.61 -7.90
C PRO A 41 -4.00 5.14 -6.51
N LYS A 42 -3.39 4.34 -5.63
CA LYS A 42 -2.98 4.77 -4.29
C LYS A 42 -2.01 5.96 -4.36
N ARG A 43 -0.96 5.85 -5.19
CA ARG A 43 0.02 6.93 -5.38
C ARG A 43 -0.61 8.17 -6.00
N ALA A 44 -1.51 8.00 -6.98
CA ALA A 44 -2.21 9.12 -7.61
C ALA A 44 -3.04 9.92 -6.59
N THR A 45 -3.82 9.24 -5.75
CA THR A 45 -4.59 9.87 -4.68
C THR A 45 -3.70 10.62 -3.70
N LYS A 46 -2.56 10.03 -3.31
CA LYS A 46 -1.60 10.68 -2.41
C LYS A 46 -1.03 11.98 -2.99
N PHE A 47 -0.60 11.96 -4.25
CA PHE A 47 -0.09 13.16 -4.91
C PHE A 47 -1.18 14.23 -5.09
N ALA A 48 -2.39 13.84 -5.45
CA ALA A 48 -3.52 14.75 -5.60
C ALA A 48 -3.91 15.40 -4.26
N ALA A 49 -4.01 14.61 -3.19
CA ALA A 49 -4.32 15.12 -1.85
C ALA A 49 -3.23 16.06 -1.35
N ASN A 50 -1.96 15.69 -1.52
CA ASN A 50 -0.83 16.52 -1.09
C ASN A 50 -0.78 17.88 -1.83
N ASP A 51 -1.01 17.89 -3.15
CA ASP A 51 -1.05 19.13 -3.93
C ASP A 51 -2.24 20.03 -3.55
N PHE A 52 -3.42 19.43 -3.36
CA PHE A 52 -4.62 20.14 -2.94
C PHE A 52 -4.45 20.80 -1.56
N TRP A 53 -4.04 20.03 -0.56
CA TRP A 53 -3.87 20.55 0.80
C TRP A 53 -2.68 21.51 0.89
N GLY A 54 -1.58 21.25 0.17
CA GLY A 54 -0.45 22.15 0.11
C GLY A 54 -0.84 23.55 -0.35
N LYS A 55 -1.60 23.64 -1.45
CA LYS A 55 -2.11 24.92 -1.97
C LYS A 55 -3.08 25.58 -1.00
N GLN A 56 -3.98 24.81 -0.39
CA GLN A 56 -4.99 25.34 0.54
C GLN A 56 -4.36 25.91 1.82
N PHE A 57 -3.41 25.21 2.44
CA PHE A 57 -2.73 25.68 3.66
C PHE A 57 -1.79 26.86 3.40
N LEU A 58 -1.10 26.90 2.24
CA LEU A 58 -0.31 28.05 1.80
C LEU A 58 -1.20 29.29 1.58
N ALA A 59 -2.36 29.13 0.95
CA ALA A 59 -3.32 30.20 0.73
C ALA A 59 -3.91 30.72 2.05
N PHE A 60 -4.26 29.81 2.97
CA PHE A 60 -4.86 30.17 4.27
C PHE A 60 -3.87 30.88 5.20
N SER A 61 -2.57 30.57 5.09
CA SER A 61 -1.53 31.11 5.98
C SER A 61 -0.85 32.37 5.42
N GLY A 62 -1.12 32.75 4.17
CA GLY A 62 -0.52 33.91 3.51
C GLY A 62 1.02 33.84 3.35
N GLN A 63 1.63 32.67 3.58
CA GLN A 63 3.08 32.47 3.52
C GLN A 63 3.53 32.07 2.10
N LYS A 64 4.57 32.70 1.57
CA LYS A 64 5.17 32.36 0.26
C LYS A 64 5.92 31.02 0.25
N LYS A 65 6.26 30.46 1.41
CA LYS A 65 7.01 29.20 1.56
C LYS A 65 6.41 28.35 2.69
N MET A 66 6.42 27.04 2.51
CA MET A 66 5.94 26.07 3.49
C MET A 66 6.89 26.07 4.71
N ASN A 67 6.39 26.53 5.86
CA ASN A 67 7.13 26.42 7.12
C ASN A 67 6.96 25.01 7.73
N GLN A 68 7.87 24.57 8.60
CA GLN A 68 7.86 23.17 9.07
C GLN A 68 6.58 22.79 9.82
N SER A 69 6.02 23.69 10.62
CA SER A 69 4.72 23.50 11.28
C SER A 69 3.55 23.40 10.27
N LEU A 70 3.60 24.19 9.21
CA LEU A 70 2.59 24.20 8.15
C LEU A 70 2.66 22.95 7.28
N ALA A 71 3.87 22.45 7.02
CA ALA A 71 4.10 21.19 6.32
C ALA A 71 3.55 20.00 7.12
N VAL A 72 3.71 20.00 8.45
CA VAL A 72 3.14 18.96 9.33
C VAL A 72 1.61 19.02 9.31
N ALA A 73 1.01 20.21 9.46
CA ALA A 73 -0.45 20.36 9.42
C ALA A 73 -1.04 19.93 8.06
N THR A 74 -0.38 20.33 6.96
CA THR A 74 -0.73 19.91 5.60
C THR A 74 -0.62 18.40 5.43
N GLY A 75 0.46 17.80 5.93
CA GLY A 75 0.68 16.35 5.87
C GLY A 75 -0.37 15.56 6.65
N CYS A 76 -0.79 16.04 7.83
CA CYS A 76 -1.86 15.42 8.61
C CYS A 76 -3.22 15.49 7.89
N ALA A 77 -3.59 16.65 7.36
CA ALA A 77 -4.86 16.83 6.64
C ALA A 77 -4.89 16.05 5.31
N ALA A 78 -3.77 16.04 4.59
CA ALA A 78 -3.59 15.24 3.38
C ALA A 78 -3.67 13.75 3.69
N GLY A 79 -2.99 13.29 4.74
CA GLY A 79 -3.03 11.89 5.18
C GLY A 79 -4.42 11.45 5.63
N ALA A 80 -5.15 12.30 6.35
CA ALA A 80 -6.54 12.01 6.75
C ALA A 80 -7.46 11.85 5.53
N THR A 81 -7.34 12.75 4.54
CA THR A 81 -8.15 12.70 3.31
C THR A 81 -7.75 11.52 2.42
N GLU A 82 -6.44 11.25 2.28
CA GLU A 82 -5.90 10.08 1.60
C GLU A 82 -6.45 8.80 2.23
N SER A 83 -6.51 8.71 3.56
CA SER A 83 -6.99 7.52 4.27
C SER A 83 -8.43 7.16 3.90
N PHE A 84 -9.34 8.14 3.78
CA PHE A 84 -10.73 7.86 3.36
C PHE A 84 -10.82 7.19 2.00
N VAL A 85 -9.93 7.56 1.08
CA VAL A 85 -9.90 7.00 -0.26
C VAL A 85 -9.12 5.69 -0.29
N VAL A 86 -8.00 5.59 0.41
CA VAL A 86 -7.05 4.46 0.34
C VAL A 86 -7.53 3.25 1.15
N VAL A 87 -8.13 3.45 2.32
CA VAL A 87 -8.60 2.36 3.21
C VAL A 87 -9.51 1.35 2.49
N PRO A 88 -10.54 1.73 1.71
CA PRO A 88 -11.36 0.74 1.00
C PRO A 88 -10.54 -0.09 0.00
N PHE A 89 -9.57 0.51 -0.72
CA PHE A 89 -8.69 -0.25 -1.63
C PHE A 89 -7.78 -1.20 -0.87
N GLU A 90 -7.23 -0.78 0.27
CA GLU A 90 -6.42 -1.65 1.12
C GLU A 90 -7.20 -2.85 1.64
N LEU A 91 -8.47 -2.66 2.02
CA LEU A 91 -9.35 -3.77 2.42
C LEU A 91 -9.59 -4.74 1.26
N VAL A 92 -9.78 -4.26 0.03
CA VAL A 92 -9.93 -5.15 -1.14
C VAL A 92 -8.63 -5.91 -1.41
N LYS A 93 -7.47 -5.25 -1.33
CA LYS A 93 -6.16 -5.91 -1.45
C LYS A 93 -6.03 -7.05 -0.44
N ILE A 94 -6.32 -6.79 0.83
CA ILE A 94 -6.22 -7.78 1.90
C ILE A 94 -7.18 -8.94 1.63
N LYS A 95 -8.44 -8.67 1.28
CA LYS A 95 -9.42 -9.73 0.96
C LYS A 95 -9.04 -10.58 -0.25
N LEU A 96 -8.36 -10.00 -1.25
CA LEU A 96 -7.88 -10.74 -2.41
C LEU A 96 -6.65 -11.59 -2.10
N GLN A 97 -5.78 -11.14 -1.20
CA GLN A 97 -4.60 -11.89 -0.75
C GLN A 97 -4.96 -12.98 0.28
N ASP A 98 -5.98 -12.76 1.09
CA ASP A 98 -6.46 -13.70 2.12
C ASP A 98 -7.30 -14.86 1.53
N LYS A 99 -7.84 -14.69 0.31
CA LYS A 99 -8.55 -15.75 -0.42
C LYS A 99 -7.64 -16.70 -1.22
N ALA A 100 -6.33 -16.68 -0.95
CA ALA A 100 -5.37 -17.61 -1.54
C ALA A 100 -5.33 -18.93 -0.76
#